data_AF-A0AAP3Z3G3-F1
#
_entry.id   AF-A0AAP3Z3G3-F1
#
_cell.length_a   1.000
_cell.length_b   1.000
_cell.length_c   1.000
_cell.angle_alpha   90.00
_cell.angle_beta   90.00
_cell.angle_gamma   90.00
#
_symmetry.space_group_name_H-M   'P 1'
#
loop_
_entity.id
_entity.type
_entity.pdbx_description
1 polymer ?
#
loop_
_entity_poly.entity_id
_entity_poly.type
_entity_poly.pdbx_seq_one_letter_code
_entity_poly.pdbx_strand_id
1 'polypeptide(L)'
;MPKNRERKIPFQFYVNSDEEFIIREKAASCHKNISAYLRTIAIKGAIHEVNFQELDEFSKQLSQLRFEFNRIGNNINQVAQKVNLIDEVDQEDMEVLQDEMSDIQKNYRLLSRKILKEVQTVVRKLEE
;
A
#
# COMPACT_ATOMS: atom_id res chain seq x y z
N MET A 1 -0.77 55.10 12.70
CA MET A 1 -1.81 54.35 13.43
C MET A 1 -1.43 52.88 13.42
N PRO A 2 -1.41 52.17 14.56
CA PRO A 2 -1.16 50.73 14.56
C PRO A 2 -2.26 50.06 13.72
N LYS A 3 -1.87 49.25 12.74
CA LYS A 3 -2.82 48.49 11.91
C LYS A 3 -3.64 47.59 12.83
N ASN A 4 -4.92 47.90 13.02
CA ASN A 4 -5.85 47.08 13.80
C ASN A 4 -6.07 45.77 13.04
N ARG A 5 -5.27 44.75 13.36
CA ARG A 5 -5.37 43.43 12.76
C ARG A 5 -6.45 42.65 13.50
N GLU A 6 -7.39 42.08 12.73
CA GLU A 6 -8.38 41.13 13.24
C GLU A 6 -7.72 39.91 13.91
N ARG A 7 -6.59 39.45 13.36
CA ARG A 7 -5.84 38.27 13.83
C ARG A 7 -4.68 38.72 14.70
N LYS A 8 -4.83 38.60 16.02
CA LYS A 8 -3.92 39.15 17.04
C LYS A 8 -2.98 38.13 17.69
N ILE A 9 -3.31 36.84 17.63
CA ILE A 9 -2.54 35.77 18.28
C ILE A 9 -1.46 35.25 17.31
N PRO A 10 -0.15 35.38 17.63
CA PRO A 10 0.91 34.79 16.83
C PRO A 10 1.05 33.28 17.11
N PHE A 11 1.47 32.52 16.09
CA PHE A 11 1.86 31.12 16.21
C PHE A 11 3.28 31.00 15.65
N GLN A 12 4.19 30.35 16.39
CA GLN A 12 5.57 30.13 15.98
C GLN A 12 5.86 28.63 15.98
N PHE A 13 6.55 28.16 14.95
CA PHE A 13 7.07 26.79 14.84
C PHE A 13 8.42 26.84 14.15
N TYR A 14 9.29 25.90 14.49
CA TYR A 14 10.62 25.80 13.93
C TYR A 14 10.60 24.87 12.71
N VAL A 15 11.34 25.25 11.68
CA VAL A 15 11.53 24.48 10.45
C VAL A 15 13.00 24.46 10.09
N ASN A 16 13.43 23.42 9.39
CA ASN A 16 14.72 23.44 8.71
C ASN A 16 14.61 24.15 7.34
N SER A 17 15.76 24.32 6.67
CA SER A 17 15.85 25.01 5.38
C SER A 17 15.02 24.34 4.26
N ASP A 18 14.94 23.01 4.25
CA ASP A 18 14.22 22.27 3.21
C ASP A 18 12.70 22.38 3.42
N GLU A 19 12.25 22.25 4.66
CA GLU A 19 10.86 22.45 5.07
C GLU A 19 10.39 23.87 4.75
N GLU A 20 11.22 24.88 5.02
CA GLU A 20 10.91 26.27 4.68
C GLU A 20 10.72 26.45 3.16
N PHE A 21 11.64 25.90 2.36
CA PHE A 21 11.55 25.94 0.90
C PHE A 21 10.26 25.30 0.39
N ILE A 22 9.93 24.10 0.86
CA ILE A 22 8.72 23.37 0.47
C ILE A 22 7.46 24.15 0.86
N ILE A 23 7.40 24.73 2.06
CA ILE A 23 6.25 25.53 2.51
C ILE A 23 6.05 26.76 1.62
N ARG A 24 7.15 27.43 1.25
CA ARG A 24 7.11 28.61 0.37
C ARG A 24 6.62 28.26 -1.03
N GLU A 25 7.15 27.19 -1.62
CA GLU A 25 6.72 26.68 -2.93
C GLU A 25 5.23 26.31 -2.93
N LYS A 26 4.76 25.56 -1.92
CA LYS A 26 3.34 25.19 -1.80
C LYS A 26 2.42 26.39 -1.56
N ALA A 27 2.88 27.40 -0.81
CA ALA A 27 2.12 28.63 -0.63
C ALA A 27 2.01 29.41 -1.95
N ALA A 28 3.11 29.49 -2.71
CA ALA A 28 3.17 30.16 -4.01
C ALA A 28 2.30 29.47 -5.07
N SER A 29 2.32 28.14 -5.15
CA SER A 29 1.49 27.35 -6.07
C SER A 29 -0.02 27.53 -5.79
N CYS A 30 -0.37 27.81 -4.54
CA CYS A 30 -1.74 28.13 -4.12
C CYS A 30 -2.08 29.63 -4.20
N HIS A 31 -1.19 30.47 -4.73
CA HIS A 31 -1.28 31.94 -4.77
C HIS A 31 -1.62 32.58 -3.41
N LYS A 32 -1.05 32.03 -2.32
CA LYS A 32 -1.26 32.52 -0.94
C LYS A 32 0.05 32.98 -0.32
N ASN A 33 -0.03 33.98 0.54
CA ASN A 33 1.09 34.24 1.46
C ASN A 33 1.21 33.10 2.49
N ILE A 34 2.41 32.92 3.05
CA ILE A 34 2.73 31.82 3.97
C ILE A 34 1.73 31.74 5.13
N SER A 35 1.41 32.87 5.77
CA SER A 35 0.46 32.88 6.90
C SER A 35 -0.96 32.46 6.52
N ALA A 36 -1.43 32.80 5.32
CA ALA A 36 -2.74 32.39 4.81
C ALA A 36 -2.73 30.92 4.39
N TYR A 37 -1.66 30.45 3.75
CA TYR A 37 -1.46 29.05 3.41
C TYR A 37 -1.46 28.17 4.66
N LEU A 38 -0.56 28.45 5.62
CA LEU A 38 -0.44 27.69 6.87
C LEU A 38 -1.74 27.70 7.67
N ARG A 39 -2.43 28.85 7.77
CA ARG A 39 -3.74 28.89 8.43
C ARG A 39 -4.79 28.06 7.69
N THR A 40 -4.79 28.08 6.36
CA THR A 40 -5.72 27.26 5.58
C THR A 40 -5.48 25.78 5.88
N ILE A 41 -4.23 25.34 5.85
CA ILE A 41 -3.87 23.94 6.13
C ILE A 41 -4.12 23.59 7.60
N ALA A 42 -3.80 24.45 8.56
CA ALA A 42 -4.03 24.18 9.98
C ALA A 42 -5.52 24.15 10.37
N ILE A 43 -6.38 24.88 9.64
CA ILE A 43 -7.84 24.89 9.89
C ILE A 43 -8.56 23.80 9.09
N LYS A 44 -8.19 23.61 7.83
CA LYS A 44 -8.90 22.71 6.90
C LYS A 44 -8.23 21.35 6.74
N GLY A 45 -6.95 21.23 7.07
CA GLY A 45 -6.23 19.98 6.93
C GLY A 45 -6.76 18.98 7.94
N ALA A 46 -7.20 17.83 7.45
CA ALA A 46 -7.48 16.67 8.27
C ALA A 46 -6.18 15.88 8.45
N ILE A 47 -5.86 15.51 9.69
CA ILE A 47 -4.83 14.52 9.98
C ILE A 47 -5.55 13.18 10.01
N HIS A 48 -5.35 12.37 8.98
CA HIS A 48 -5.85 11.00 8.95
C HIS A 48 -4.77 10.07 9.50
N GLU A 49 -5.01 9.50 10.67
CA GLU A 49 -4.21 8.39 11.17
C GLU A 49 -4.64 7.13 10.42
N VAL A 50 -3.86 6.74 9.40
CA VAL A 50 -4.08 5.48 8.69
C VAL A 50 -3.42 4.37 9.49
N ASN A 51 -4.25 3.54 10.14
CA ASN A 51 -3.76 2.33 10.78
C ASN A 51 -3.41 1.27 9.72
N PHE A 52 -2.13 0.99 9.54
CA PHE A 52 -1.62 0.02 8.56
C PHE A 52 -1.69 -1.44 9.04
N GLN A 53 -2.31 -1.77 10.18
CA GLN A 53 -2.41 -3.14 10.69
C GLN A 53 -3.01 -4.11 9.66
N GLU A 54 -4.06 -3.70 8.95
CA GLU A 54 -4.67 -4.54 7.91
C GLU A 54 -3.70 -4.77 6.73
N LEU A 55 -2.88 -3.77 6.38
CA LEU A 55 -1.86 -3.90 5.34
C LEU A 55 -0.72 -4.85 5.76
N ASP A 56 -0.37 -4.88 7.05
CA ASP A 56 0.58 -5.86 7.59
C ASP A 56 0.04 -7.30 7.53
N GLU A 57 -1.25 -7.50 7.83
CA GLU A 57 -1.91 -8.79 7.66
C GLU A 57 -1.94 -9.26 6.20
N PHE A 58 -2.19 -8.36 5.25
CA PHE A 58 -2.11 -8.68 3.83
C PHE A 58 -0.69 -9.05 3.40
N SER A 59 0.32 -8.35 3.91
CA SER A 59 1.74 -8.66 3.66
C SER A 59 2.11 -10.08 4.13
N LYS A 60 1.59 -10.51 5.28
CA LYS A 60 1.74 -11.88 5.79
C LYS A 60 1.05 -12.90 4.88
N GLN A 61 -0.18 -12.64 4.45
CA GLN A 61 -0.92 -13.53 3.54
C GLN A 61 -0.21 -13.65 2.16
N LEU A 62 0.35 -12.56 1.64
CA LEU A 62 1.16 -12.58 0.41
C LEU A 62 2.44 -13.40 0.58
N SER A 63 3.09 -13.30 1.75
CA SER A 63 4.29 -14.08 2.06
C SER A 63 4.00 -15.58 2.12
N GLN A 64 2.86 -15.98 2.69
CA GLN A 64 2.39 -17.37 2.69
C GLN A 64 2.11 -17.86 1.27
N LEU A 65 1.40 -17.06 0.46
CA LEU A 65 1.14 -17.42 -0.93
C LEU A 65 2.42 -17.61 -1.74
N ARG A 66 3.42 -16.74 -1.53
CA ARG A 66 4.75 -16.88 -2.16
C ARG A 66 5.44 -18.18 -1.73
N PHE A 67 5.32 -18.56 -0.46
CA PHE A 67 5.87 -19.81 0.04
C PHE A 67 5.20 -21.03 -0.64
N GLU A 68 3.88 -21.05 -0.70
CA GLU A 68 3.13 -22.12 -1.38
C GLU A 68 3.50 -22.20 -2.88
N PHE A 69 3.66 -21.05 -3.55
CA PHE A 69 4.08 -21.02 -4.95
C PHE A 69 5.47 -21.63 -5.16
N ASN A 70 6.42 -21.32 -4.26
CA ASN A 70 7.74 -21.93 -4.29
C ASN A 70 7.67 -23.44 -4.03
N ARG A 71 6.76 -23.90 -3.16
CA ARG A 71 6.54 -25.33 -2.90
C ARG A 71 6.09 -26.05 -4.17
N ILE A 72 5.11 -25.50 -4.89
CA ILE A 72 4.68 -26.06 -6.19
C ILE A 72 5.81 -26.04 -7.20
N GLY A 73 6.58 -24.95 -7.29
CA GLY A 73 7.74 -24.88 -8.19
C GLY A 73 8.75 -26.01 -7.94
N ASN A 74 8.98 -26.36 -6.67
CA ASN A 74 9.82 -27.49 -6.30
C ASN A 74 9.19 -28.84 -6.68
N ASN A 75 7.87 -28.99 -6.53
CA ASN A 75 7.16 -30.21 -6.93
C ASN A 75 7.20 -30.41 -8.46
N ILE A 76 6.98 -29.35 -9.24
CA ILE A 76 7.12 -29.36 -10.70
C ILE A 76 8.54 -29.77 -11.09
N ASN A 77 9.56 -29.23 -10.42
CA ASN A 77 10.95 -29.59 -10.71
C ASN A 77 11.25 -31.06 -10.40
N GLN A 78 10.65 -31.64 -9.36
CA GLN A 78 10.77 -33.07 -9.05
C GLN A 78 10.15 -33.93 -10.15
N VAL A 79 8.93 -33.60 -10.62
CA VAL A 79 8.28 -34.31 -11.72
C VAL A 79 9.11 -34.20 -13.00
N ALA A 80 9.62 -33.00 -13.33
CA ALA A 80 10.49 -32.82 -14.50
C ALA A 80 11.78 -33.66 -14.41
N GLN A 81 12.41 -33.73 -13.23
CA GLN A 81 13.59 -34.58 -13.03
C GLN A 81 13.25 -36.08 -13.16
N LYS A 82 12.13 -36.54 -12.61
CA LYS A 82 11.64 -37.91 -12.76
C LYS A 82 11.43 -38.25 -14.23
N VAL A 83 10.71 -37.40 -14.97
CA VAL A 83 10.48 -37.57 -16.42
C VAL A 83 11.81 -37.63 -17.18
N ASN A 84 12.77 -36.76 -16.88
CA ASN A 84 14.09 -36.80 -17.53
C ASN A 84 14.88 -38.09 -17.26
N LEU A 85 14.58 -38.82 -16.17
CA LEU A 85 15.29 -40.04 -15.78
C LEU A 85 14.65 -41.32 -16.35
N ILE A 86 13.32 -41.39 -16.34
CA ILE A 86 12.57 -42.60 -16.71
C ILE A 86 11.74 -42.46 -17.99
N ASP A 87 11.72 -41.27 -18.61
CA ASP A 87 10.96 -40.93 -19.82
C ASP A 87 9.45 -41.25 -19.72
N GLU A 88 8.93 -41.25 -18.49
CA GLU A 88 7.54 -41.57 -18.16
C GLU A 88 6.97 -40.52 -17.19
N VAL A 89 5.72 -40.14 -17.44
CA VAL A 89 4.96 -39.20 -16.60
C VAL A 89 3.89 -39.99 -15.87
N ASP A 90 3.90 -39.91 -14.53
CA ASP A 90 2.84 -40.49 -13.72
C ASP A 90 1.60 -39.60 -13.78
N GLN A 91 0.43 -40.18 -14.04
CA GLN A 91 -0.82 -39.44 -14.08
C GLN A 91 -1.18 -38.88 -12.69
N GLU A 92 -0.83 -39.61 -11.62
CA GLU A 92 -1.06 -39.17 -10.24
C GLU A 92 -0.26 -37.90 -9.91
N ASP A 93 1.01 -37.84 -10.32
CA ASP A 93 1.86 -36.65 -10.16
C ASP A 93 1.26 -35.43 -10.88
N MET A 94 0.69 -35.63 -12.06
CA MET A 94 0.04 -34.56 -12.84
C MET A 94 -1.27 -34.09 -12.21
N GLU A 95 -2.08 -34.99 -11.66
CA GLU A 95 -3.32 -34.65 -10.96
C GLU A 95 -3.03 -33.85 -9.69
N VAL A 96 -2.06 -34.26 -8.88
CA VAL A 96 -1.65 -33.55 -7.66
C VAL A 96 -1.15 -32.13 -7.99
N LEU A 97 -0.31 -31.97 -9.01
CA LEU A 97 0.18 -30.65 -9.43
C LEU A 97 -0.95 -29.73 -9.93
N GLN A 98 -1.94 -30.28 -10.64
CA GLN A 98 -3.09 -29.52 -11.12
C GLN A 98 -3.97 -29.05 -9.96
N ASP A 99 -4.20 -29.91 -8.97
CA ASP A 99 -4.97 -29.56 -7.77
C ASP A 99 -4.26 -28.51 -6.92
N GLU A 100 -2.97 -28.68 -6.63
CA GLU A 100 -2.18 -27.69 -5.89
C GLU A 100 -2.19 -26.32 -6.60
N MET A 101 -2.05 -26.31 -7.93
CA MET A 101 -2.09 -25.07 -8.72
C MET A 101 -3.47 -24.41 -8.70
N SER A 102 -4.54 -25.20 -8.77
CA SER A 102 -5.92 -24.73 -8.69
C SER A 102 -6.19 -24.04 -7.34
N ASP A 103 -5.73 -24.64 -6.25
CA ASP A 103 -5.89 -24.10 -4.90
C ASP A 103 -5.13 -22.79 -4.70
N ILE A 104 -3.89 -22.69 -5.16
CA ILE A 104 -3.13 -21.42 -5.12
C ILE A 104 -3.82 -20.35 -5.95
N GLN A 105 -4.29 -20.68 -7.15
CA GLN A 105 -5.00 -19.71 -7.99
C GLN A 105 -6.28 -19.19 -7.31
N LYS A 106 -7.03 -20.07 -6.65
CA LYS A 106 -8.22 -19.68 -5.89
C LYS A 106 -7.88 -18.76 -4.73
N ASN A 107 -6.85 -19.12 -3.95
CA ASN A 107 -6.38 -18.32 -2.81
C ASN A 107 -5.89 -16.94 -3.24
N TYR A 108 -5.12 -16.87 -4.33
CA TYR A 108 -4.68 -15.60 -4.93
C TYR A 108 -5.87 -14.72 -5.32
N ARG A 109 -6.85 -15.25 -6.07
CA ARG A 109 -8.03 -14.48 -6.49
C ARG A 109 -8.82 -13.92 -5.30
N LEU A 110 -8.96 -14.69 -4.22
CA LEU A 110 -9.65 -14.25 -3.00
C LEU A 110 -8.88 -13.11 -2.33
N LEU A 111 -7.57 -13.25 -2.18
CA LEU A 111 -6.70 -12.25 -1.57
C LEU A 111 -6.69 -10.94 -2.39
N SER A 112 -6.50 -11.04 -3.72
CA SER A 112 -6.52 -9.87 -4.60
C SER A 112 -7.84 -9.11 -4.52
N ARG A 113 -8.98 -9.81 -4.44
CA ARG A 113 -10.28 -9.17 -4.26
C ARG A 113 -10.41 -8.44 -2.91
N LYS A 114 -9.90 -9.03 -1.82
CA LYS A 114 -9.91 -8.38 -0.50
C LYS A 114 -9.05 -7.12 -0.50
N ILE A 115 -7.82 -7.20 -1.03
CA ILE A 115 -6.90 -6.06 -1.12
C ILE A 115 -7.54 -4.92 -1.93
N LEU A 116 -8.12 -5.23 -3.09
CA LEU A 116 -8.76 -4.20 -3.93
C LEU A 116 -9.90 -3.48 -3.19
N LYS A 117 -10.71 -4.22 -2.42
CA LYS A 117 -11.79 -3.62 -1.62
C LYS A 117 -11.23 -2.69 -0.54
N GLU A 118 -10.20 -3.10 0.20
CA GLU A 118 -9.65 -2.24 1.25
C GLU A 118 -8.92 -1.02 0.70
N VAL A 119 -8.17 -1.16 -0.39
CA VAL A 119 -7.56 -0.01 -1.07
C VAL A 119 -8.64 0.98 -1.51
N GLN A 120 -9.75 0.50 -2.08
CA GLN A 120 -10.88 1.37 -2.44
C GLN A 120 -11.50 2.05 -1.22
N THR A 121 -11.67 1.35 -0.11
CA THR A 121 -12.16 1.94 1.14
C THR A 121 -11.24 3.05 1.65
N VAL A 122 -9.92 2.83 1.64
CA VAL A 122 -8.93 3.82 2.06
C VAL A 122 -8.95 5.04 1.13
N VAL A 123 -8.95 4.83 -0.19
CA VAL A 123 -9.03 5.94 -1.16
C VAL A 123 -10.30 6.77 -0.92
N ARG A 124 -11.44 6.12 -0.73
CA ARG A 124 -12.70 6.83 -0.44
C ARG A 124 -12.65 7.66 0.85
N LYS A 125 -12.05 7.11 1.92
CA LYS A 125 -11.85 7.83 3.19
C LYS A 125 -10.91 9.03 3.07
N LEU A 126 -10.01 9.04 2.08
CA LEU A 126 -9.09 10.15 1.82
C LEU A 126 -9.70 11.21 0.89
N GLU A 127 -10.76 10.85 0.15
CA GLU A 127 -11.52 11.76 -0.72
C GLU A 127 -12.67 12.49 0.01
N GLU A 128 -13.05 12.04 1.20
CA GLU A 128 -14.06 12.64 2.10
C GLU A 128 -13.44 13.67 3.07
#